data_AF-A0A1U9VPS7-F1
#
_entry.id   AF-A0A1U9VPS7-F1
#
_cell.length_a   1.000
_cell.length_b   1.000
_cell.length_c   1.000
_cell.angle_alpha   90.00
_cell.angle_beta   90.00
_cell.angle_gamma   90.00
#
_symmetry.space_group_name_H-M   'P 1'
#
loop_
_entity.id
_entity.type
_entity.pdbx_description
1 polymer ?
#
loop_
_entity_poly.entity_id
_entity_poly.type
_entity_poly.pdbx_seq_one_letter_code
_entity_poly.pdbx_strand_id
1 'polypeptide(L)'
;MFELANHKAKLDSVNARAEIHGEERKPAFDLKFTVAMGNECLAFFAPELRSSLYKKSAAQGELIDEERDSALRFPKMGSFKWDWEGVGYKLTIPYGIGGSSDIVVDGININGFRITPQEGSTVLVTFRAIAHLDEKVVGPLCSLIQRETEISIDPPPPASAADLFKE
;
A
#
# COMPACT_ATOMS: atom_id res chain seq x y z
N MET A 1 -2.51 3.38 11.66
CA MET A 1 -2.49 2.00 11.14
C MET A 1 -2.74 2.06 9.64
N PHE A 2 -1.97 1.34 8.82
CA PHE A 2 -2.19 1.32 7.36
C PHE A 2 -3.34 0.35 7.03
N GLU A 3 -4.31 0.77 6.23
CA GLU A 3 -5.49 -0.02 5.84
C GLU A 3 -5.94 0.44 4.45
N LEU A 4 -6.38 -0.50 3.60
CA LEU A 4 -6.95 -0.21 2.29
C LEU A 4 -8.23 -1.03 2.10
N ALA A 5 -9.30 -0.42 1.62
CA ALA A 5 -10.56 -1.11 1.33
C ALA A 5 -10.91 -0.94 -0.15
N ASN A 6 -10.89 -2.06 -0.91
CA ASN A 6 -11.22 -2.12 -2.34
C ASN A 6 -10.54 -1.03 -3.17
N HIS A 7 -9.25 -0.80 -2.90
CA HIS A 7 -8.51 0.26 -3.53
C HIS A 7 -7.83 -0.20 -4.82
N LYS A 8 -7.84 0.64 -5.85
CA LYS A 8 -7.12 0.34 -7.09
C LYS A 8 -5.63 0.38 -6.84
N ALA A 9 -4.96 -0.73 -7.14
CA ALA A 9 -3.53 -0.89 -7.02
C ALA A 9 -2.97 -1.47 -8.31
N LYS A 10 -1.79 -0.99 -8.69
CA LYS A 10 -0.98 -1.67 -9.69
C LYS A 10 -0.17 -2.77 -9.01
N LEU A 11 -0.29 -4.00 -9.48
CA LEU A 11 0.62 -5.08 -9.08
C LEU A 11 1.92 -4.93 -9.87
N ASP A 12 2.95 -4.35 -9.27
CA ASP A 12 4.22 -4.08 -9.94
C ASP A 12 5.03 -5.34 -10.20
N SER A 13 5.08 -6.28 -9.25
CA SER A 13 5.84 -7.51 -9.39
C SER A 13 5.36 -8.60 -8.45
N VAL A 14 5.55 -9.85 -8.85
CA VAL A 14 5.42 -11.06 -8.02
C VAL A 14 6.76 -11.76 -8.02
N ASN A 15 7.45 -11.82 -6.88
CA ASN A 15 8.77 -12.46 -6.78
C ASN A 15 8.73 -13.62 -5.79
N ALA A 16 9.12 -14.81 -6.23
CA ALA A 16 9.29 -15.95 -5.33
C ALA A 16 10.59 -15.82 -4.54
N ARG A 17 10.54 -16.14 -3.24
CA ARG A 17 11.67 -16.16 -2.31
C ARG A 17 11.60 -17.41 -1.44
N ALA A 18 12.76 -18.00 -1.16
CA ALA A 18 12.84 -19.03 -0.12
C ALA A 18 13.05 -18.35 1.23
N GLU A 19 12.12 -18.56 2.17
CA GLU A 19 12.27 -18.15 3.56
C GLU A 19 12.72 -19.31 4.42
N ILE A 20 13.61 -19.02 5.36
CA ILE A 20 14.03 -19.97 6.38
C ILE A 20 13.06 -19.83 7.55
N HIS A 21 12.28 -20.89 7.78
CA HIS A 21 11.36 -20.98 8.89
C HIS A 21 11.84 -22.12 9.82
N GLY A 22 12.68 -21.77 10.79
CA GLY A 22 13.41 -22.77 11.58
C GLY A 22 14.47 -23.46 10.72
N GLU A 23 14.41 -24.79 10.61
CA GLU A 23 15.31 -25.59 9.75
C GLU A 23 14.76 -25.82 8.34
N GLU A 24 13.49 -25.48 8.08
CA GLU A 24 12.84 -25.71 6.79
C GLU A 24 12.84 -24.46 5.91
N ARG A 25 12.96 -24.67 4.59
CA ARG A 25 12.74 -23.61 3.60
C ARG A 25 11.29 -23.65 3.12
N LYS A 26 10.56 -22.56 3.32
CA LYS A 26 9.20 -22.41 2.80
C LYS A 26 9.18 -21.34 1.71
N PRO A 27 8.42 -21.54 0.63
CA PRO A 27 8.23 -20.49 -0.36
C PRO A 27 7.43 -19.33 0.26
N ALA A 28 7.88 -18.12 -0.03
CA ALA A 28 7.19 -16.88 0.21
C ALA A 28 7.18 -16.06 -1.08
N PHE A 29 6.18 -15.22 -1.24
CA PHE A 29 6.00 -14.39 -2.41
C PHE A 29 5.99 -12.92 -1.99
N ASP A 30 6.94 -12.17 -2.53
CA ASP A 30 7.02 -10.73 -2.39
C ASP A 30 6.16 -10.09 -3.49
N LEU A 31 4.95 -9.68 -3.13
CA LEU A 31 4.01 -8.95 -3.99
C LEU A 31 4.25 -7.45 -3.81
N LYS A 32 4.60 -6.75 -4.88
CA LYS A 32 4.82 -5.31 -4.84
C LYS A 32 3.62 -4.59 -5.43
N PHE A 33 3.05 -3.66 -4.67
CA PHE A 33 1.92 -2.85 -5.09
C PHE A 33 2.28 -1.37 -5.12
N THR A 34 1.69 -0.64 -6.06
CA THR A 34 1.64 0.82 -6.04
C THR A 34 0.19 1.27 -6.07
N VAL A 35 -0.22 2.08 -5.09
CA VAL A 35 -1.54 2.71 -5.02
C VAL A 35 -1.41 4.22 -5.16
N ALA A 36 -2.36 4.83 -5.87
CA ALA A 36 -2.48 6.28 -5.96
C ALA A 36 -3.56 6.74 -4.99
N MET A 37 -3.16 7.56 -4.00
CA MET A 37 -4.03 8.05 -2.94
C MET A 37 -4.01 9.59 -2.92
N GLY A 38 -5.00 10.20 -2.27
CA GLY A 38 -4.91 11.62 -1.95
C GLY A 38 -3.88 11.88 -0.85
N ASN A 39 -3.39 13.12 -0.76
CA ASN A 39 -2.33 13.48 0.19
C ASN A 39 -2.74 13.46 1.66
N GLU A 40 -4.03 13.28 1.97
CA GLU A 40 -4.51 12.91 3.30
C GLU A 40 -3.94 11.58 3.79
N CYS A 41 -3.57 10.66 2.89
CA CYS A 41 -2.97 9.38 3.26
C CYS A 41 -1.63 9.54 4.00
N LEU A 42 -0.96 10.69 3.88
CA LEU A 42 0.28 10.97 4.58
C LEU A 42 0.13 10.91 6.10
N ALA A 43 -1.08 11.17 6.61
CA ALA A 43 -1.39 11.07 8.04
C ALA A 43 -1.24 9.64 8.58
N PHE A 44 -1.32 8.60 7.74
CA PHE A 44 -1.04 7.22 8.15
C PHE A 44 0.42 7.01 8.54
N PHE A 45 1.33 7.83 8.01
CA PHE A 45 2.76 7.71 8.22
C PHE A 45 3.24 8.70 9.29
N ALA A 46 2.91 9.98 9.14
CA ALA A 46 3.09 10.99 10.18
C ALA A 46 2.18 12.21 9.91
N PRO A 47 1.52 12.78 10.93
CA PRO A 47 0.58 13.90 10.77
C PRO A 47 1.18 15.13 10.05
N GLU A 48 2.45 15.41 10.26
CA GLU A 48 3.14 16.60 9.75
C GLU A 48 3.64 16.44 8.31
N LEU A 49 3.63 15.22 7.75
CA LEU A 49 4.19 14.99 6.41
C LEU A 49 3.43 15.77 5.33
N ARG A 50 2.10 15.87 5.44
CA ARG A 50 1.29 16.60 4.45
C ARG A 50 1.70 18.06 4.38
N SER A 51 1.73 18.77 5.51
CA SER A 51 2.09 20.19 5.56
C SER A 51 3.57 20.43 5.23
N SER A 52 4.43 19.45 5.49
CA SER A 52 5.86 19.49 5.15
C SER A 52 6.14 19.28 3.66
N LEU A 53 5.28 18.55 2.94
CA LEU A 53 5.48 18.18 1.54
C LEU A 53 4.66 19.02 0.57
N TYR A 54 3.49 19.49 1.01
CA TYR A 54 2.55 20.25 0.19
C TYR A 54 2.34 21.68 0.70
N LYS A 55 1.99 22.54 -0.25
CA LYS A 55 1.56 23.91 -0.02
C LYS A 55 0.35 24.19 -0.91
N LYS A 56 -0.38 25.26 -0.59
CA LYS A 56 -1.40 25.81 -1.49
C LYS A 56 -0.80 26.13 -2.85
N SER A 57 -1.51 25.76 -3.91
CA SER A 57 -1.14 26.15 -5.27
C SER A 57 -1.25 27.67 -5.41
N ALA A 58 -0.30 28.29 -6.10
CA ALA A 58 -0.27 29.73 -6.34
C ALA A 58 -1.00 30.13 -7.64
N ALA A 59 -1.70 29.20 -8.30
CA ALA A 59 -2.32 29.44 -9.59
C ALA A 59 -3.42 30.51 -9.49
N GLN A 60 -3.09 31.71 -10.00
CA GLN A 60 -4.05 32.76 -10.36
C GLN A 60 -4.90 32.28 -11.54
N GLY A 61 -6.16 31.96 -11.30
CA GLY A 61 -7.12 31.64 -12.36
C GLY A 61 -8.13 30.59 -11.93
N GLU A 62 -9.33 31.07 -11.62
CA GLU A 62 -10.64 30.43 -11.56
C GLU A 62 -10.68 28.88 -11.72
N LEU A 63 -11.27 28.20 -10.71
CA LEU A 63 -11.67 26.78 -10.61
C LEU A 63 -10.73 25.78 -9.90
N ILE A 64 -9.64 26.19 -9.25
CA ILE A 64 -8.96 25.30 -8.29
C ILE A 64 -9.43 25.68 -6.89
N ASP A 65 -10.10 24.75 -6.22
CA ASP A 65 -10.51 24.82 -4.81
C ASP A 65 -9.37 25.40 -3.95
N GLU A 66 -9.47 26.69 -3.60
CA GLU A 66 -8.38 27.52 -3.05
C GLU A 66 -7.84 27.00 -1.70
N GLU A 67 -8.50 26.00 -1.13
CA GLU A 67 -8.17 25.39 0.16
C GLU A 67 -7.31 24.12 0.04
N ARG A 68 -7.11 23.54 -1.16
CA ARG A 68 -6.34 22.29 -1.28
C ARG A 68 -4.84 22.53 -1.41
N ASP A 69 -4.11 22.03 -0.41
CA ASP A 69 -2.67 21.77 -0.46
C ASP A 69 -2.35 20.82 -1.61
N SER A 70 -1.96 21.38 -2.76
CA SER A 70 -1.88 20.66 -4.04
C SER A 70 -0.56 20.83 -4.76
N ALA A 71 0.20 21.88 -4.43
CA ALA A 71 1.53 22.10 -5.00
C ALA A 71 2.62 21.50 -4.09
N LEU A 72 3.65 20.92 -4.69
CA LEU A 72 4.78 20.39 -3.93
C LEU A 72 5.67 21.52 -3.38
N ARG A 73 6.10 21.39 -2.12
CA ARG A 73 7.13 22.27 -1.53
C ARG A 73 8.51 21.98 -2.09
N PHE A 74 8.77 20.72 -2.41
CA PHE A 74 10.04 20.26 -2.96
C PHE A 74 9.85 19.54 -4.30
N PRO A 75 9.58 20.25 -5.41
CA PRO A 75 9.27 19.63 -6.71
C PRO A 75 10.41 18.77 -7.29
N LYS A 76 11.65 18.98 -6.84
CA LYS A 76 12.82 18.19 -7.25
C LYS A 76 13.10 17.01 -6.30
N MET A 77 12.31 16.83 -5.25
CA MET A 77 12.47 15.72 -4.33
C MET A 77 11.90 14.46 -4.98
N GLY A 78 12.73 13.41 -5.05
CA GLY A 78 12.28 12.09 -5.47
C GLY A 78 11.44 11.39 -4.40
N SER A 79 11.16 10.12 -4.64
CA SER A 79 10.52 9.27 -3.65
C SER A 79 11.44 8.99 -2.45
N PHE A 80 10.86 8.92 -1.25
CA PHE A 80 11.58 8.59 -0.03
C PHE A 80 11.09 7.26 0.56
N LYS A 81 11.98 6.58 1.29
CA LYS A 81 11.65 5.34 1.98
C LYS A 81 10.99 5.65 3.32
N TRP A 82 10.02 4.83 3.71
CA TRP A 82 9.42 4.86 5.03
C TRP A 82 9.67 3.52 5.72
N ASP A 83 10.43 3.55 6.81
CA ASP A 83 10.89 2.34 7.50
C ASP A 83 9.87 1.92 8.56
N TRP A 84 8.80 1.28 8.07
CA TRP A 84 7.74 0.74 8.90
C TRP A 84 7.33 -0.63 8.34
N GLU A 85 6.98 -1.54 9.26
CA GLU A 85 6.49 -2.88 8.96
C GLU A 85 5.20 -3.15 9.74
N GLY A 86 4.24 -3.77 9.07
CA GLY A 86 3.04 -4.33 9.65
C GLY A 86 3.07 -5.85 9.52
N VAL A 87 2.80 -6.56 10.61
CA VAL A 87 2.79 -8.03 10.68
C VAL A 87 1.37 -8.52 10.94
N GLY A 88 1.00 -9.65 10.33
CA GLY A 88 -0.30 -10.28 10.58
C GLY A 88 -1.47 -9.68 9.80
N TYR A 89 -1.18 -8.91 8.76
CA TYR A 89 -2.18 -8.29 7.90
C TYR A 89 -2.91 -9.33 7.05
N LYS A 90 -4.07 -8.94 6.52
CA LYS A 90 -4.81 -9.71 5.53
C LYS A 90 -4.81 -8.97 4.20
N LEU A 91 -4.51 -9.70 3.12
CA LEU A 91 -4.60 -9.21 1.75
C LEU A 91 -5.74 -9.92 1.03
N THR A 92 -6.62 -9.13 0.40
CA THR A 92 -7.68 -9.62 -0.49
C THR A 92 -7.49 -9.01 -1.86
N ILE A 93 -7.46 -9.83 -2.91
CA ILE A 93 -7.43 -9.41 -4.31
C ILE A 93 -8.65 -10.04 -5.00
N PRO A 94 -9.67 -9.26 -5.38
CA PRO A 94 -10.80 -9.78 -6.13
C PRO A 94 -10.34 -10.41 -7.44
N TYR A 95 -10.81 -11.61 -7.73
CA TYR A 95 -10.44 -12.33 -8.95
C TYR A 95 -11.63 -13.08 -9.55
N GLY A 96 -11.73 -13.07 -10.89
CA GLY A 96 -12.84 -13.69 -11.60
C GLY A 96 -14.19 -13.01 -11.33
N ILE A 97 -15.20 -13.79 -10.95
CA ILE A 97 -16.58 -13.33 -10.70
C ILE A 97 -16.83 -12.86 -9.26
N GLY A 98 -15.78 -12.73 -8.45
CA GLY A 98 -15.86 -12.35 -7.03
C GLY A 98 -16.24 -13.51 -6.09
N GLY A 99 -15.97 -13.37 -4.79
CA GLY A 99 -16.36 -14.34 -3.77
C GLY A 99 -15.38 -15.49 -3.64
N SER A 100 -15.79 -16.73 -3.96
CA SER A 100 -14.94 -17.93 -3.80
C SER A 100 -13.72 -17.97 -4.74
N SER A 101 -13.68 -17.06 -5.72
CA SER A 101 -12.56 -16.90 -6.64
C SER A 101 -11.54 -15.87 -6.16
N ASP A 102 -11.85 -15.10 -5.10
CA ASP A 102 -10.97 -14.06 -4.58
C ASP A 102 -9.72 -14.67 -3.96
N ILE A 103 -8.60 -13.99 -4.18
CA ILE A 103 -7.34 -14.38 -3.59
C ILE A 103 -7.28 -13.74 -2.21
N VAL A 104 -7.49 -14.55 -1.18
CA VAL A 104 -7.45 -14.13 0.22
C VAL A 104 -6.25 -14.76 0.90
N VAL A 105 -5.43 -13.93 1.54
CA VAL A 105 -4.24 -14.36 2.27
C VAL A 105 -4.20 -13.68 3.63
N ASP A 106 -4.28 -14.49 4.68
CA ASP A 106 -4.14 -14.04 6.06
C ASP A 106 -2.68 -14.13 6.53
N GLY A 107 -2.32 -13.32 7.53
CA GLY A 107 -1.02 -13.40 8.18
C GLY A 107 0.15 -12.87 7.35
N ILE A 108 -0.10 -11.96 6.42
CA ILE A 108 0.94 -11.35 5.58
C ILE A 108 1.73 -10.27 6.34
N ASN A 109 2.96 -10.04 5.90
CA ASN A 109 3.75 -8.89 6.36
C ASN A 109 3.77 -7.81 5.28
N ILE A 110 3.53 -6.56 5.66
CA ILE A 110 3.63 -5.39 4.78
C ILE A 110 4.83 -4.53 5.16
N ASN A 111 5.72 -4.25 4.22
CA ASN A 111 6.91 -3.43 4.45
C ASN A 111 7.42 -2.77 3.16
N GLY A 112 8.60 -2.16 3.21
CA GLY A 112 9.27 -1.63 2.03
C GLY A 112 8.56 -0.41 1.44
N PHE A 113 7.92 0.38 2.29
CA PHE A 113 7.15 1.55 1.88
C PHE A 113 8.04 2.58 1.19
N ARG A 114 7.54 3.09 0.07
CA ARG A 114 8.11 4.21 -0.68
C ARG A 114 6.99 5.19 -1.00
N ILE A 115 7.17 6.41 -0.54
CA ILE A 115 6.20 7.50 -0.69
C ILE A 115 6.70 8.42 -1.79
N THR A 116 5.86 8.65 -2.78
CA THR A 116 6.16 9.53 -3.92
C THR A 116 5.08 10.60 -4.03
N PRO A 117 5.30 11.78 -3.44
CA PRO A 117 4.41 12.92 -3.63
C PRO A 117 4.35 13.32 -5.11
N GLN A 118 3.16 13.64 -5.61
CA GLN A 118 2.92 14.18 -6.95
C GLN A 118 2.24 15.54 -6.85
N GLU A 119 2.38 16.36 -7.89
CA GLU A 119 1.56 17.57 -8.06
C GLU A 119 0.08 17.21 -8.12
N GLY A 120 -0.79 18.13 -7.71
CA GLY A 120 -2.25 17.89 -7.72
C GLY A 120 -2.73 17.03 -6.55
N SER A 121 -2.09 17.12 -5.39
CA SER A 121 -2.49 16.43 -4.14
C SER A 121 -2.52 14.90 -4.21
N THR A 122 -1.88 14.28 -5.20
CA THR A 122 -1.79 12.80 -5.30
C THR A 122 -0.49 12.31 -4.69
N VAL A 123 -0.53 11.18 -3.99
CA VAL A 123 0.63 10.48 -3.43
C VAL A 123 0.61 9.05 -3.94
N LEU A 124 1.71 8.62 -4.57
CA LEU A 124 1.92 7.21 -4.89
C LEU A 124 2.55 6.52 -3.68
N VAL A 125 1.86 5.54 -3.13
CA VAL A 125 2.36 4.68 -2.04
C VAL A 125 2.70 3.33 -2.65
N THR A 126 3.99 3.03 -2.69
CA THR A 126 4.49 1.71 -3.08
C THR A 126 4.83 0.92 -1.83
N PHE A 127 4.38 -0.33 -1.73
CA PHE A 127 4.71 -1.21 -0.61
C PHE A 127 4.86 -2.66 -1.10
N ARG A 128 5.41 -3.50 -0.25
CA ARG A 128 5.55 -4.94 -0.47
C ARG A 128 4.68 -5.69 0.54
N ALA A 129 3.86 -6.61 0.05
CA ALA A 129 3.19 -7.63 0.84
C ALA A 129 3.93 -8.96 0.67
N ILE A 130 4.40 -9.53 1.77
CA ILE A 130 5.06 -10.84 1.83
C ILE A 130 3.99 -11.85 2.22
N ALA A 131 3.70 -12.78 1.30
CA ALA A 131 2.58 -13.70 1.40
C ALA A 131 3.02 -15.15 1.19
N HIS A 132 2.41 -16.08 1.93
CA HIS A 132 2.52 -17.51 1.69
C HIS A 132 1.31 -17.95 0.85
N LEU A 133 1.52 -18.10 -0.45
CA LEU A 133 0.48 -18.44 -1.42
C LEU A 133 0.56 -19.91 -1.84
N ASP A 134 -0.59 -20.50 -2.13
CA ASP A 134 -0.66 -21.77 -2.86
C ASP A 134 -0.14 -21.55 -4.29
N GLU A 135 0.63 -22.51 -4.81
CA GLU A 135 1.20 -22.47 -6.17
C GLU A 135 0.14 -22.25 -7.26
N LYS A 136 -1.08 -22.76 -7.05
CA LYS A 136 -2.22 -22.57 -7.97
C LYS A 136 -2.68 -21.13 -8.07
N VAL A 137 -2.44 -20.31 -7.05
CA VAL A 137 -2.82 -18.90 -6.99
C VAL A 137 -1.75 -18.00 -7.63
N VAL A 138 -0.48 -18.42 -7.55
CA VAL A 138 0.66 -17.66 -8.08
C VAL A 138 0.58 -17.48 -9.59
N GLY A 139 0.20 -18.53 -10.34
CA GLY A 139 0.06 -18.46 -11.80
C GLY A 139 -0.89 -17.34 -12.26
N PRO A 140 -2.14 -17.31 -11.77
CA PRO A 140 -3.06 -16.19 -11.97
C PRO A 140 -2.49 -14.82 -11.58
N LEU A 141 -1.84 -14.70 -10.41
CA LEU A 141 -1.24 -13.43 -9.97
C LEU A 141 -0.15 -12.93 -10.93
N CYS A 142 0.68 -13.82 -11.47
CA CYS A 142 1.70 -13.46 -12.45
C CYS A 142 1.08 -12.84 -13.72
N SER A 143 -0.15 -13.22 -14.09
CA SER A 143 -0.86 -12.62 -15.24
C SER A 143 -1.35 -11.18 -14.99
N LEU A 144 -1.39 -10.75 -13.72
CA LEU A 144 -1.78 -9.41 -13.29
C LEU A 144 -0.58 -8.46 -13.13
N ILE A 145 0.65 -8.92 -13.33
CA ILE A 145 1.85 -8.08 -13.25
C ILE A 145 1.74 -6.90 -14.24
N GLN A 146 2.08 -5.70 -13.75
CA GLN A 146 1.96 -4.42 -14.42
C GLN A 146 0.52 -4.00 -14.78
N ARG A 147 -0.50 -4.66 -14.23
CA ARG A 147 -1.91 -4.29 -14.41
C ARG A 147 -2.49 -3.70 -13.13
N GLU A 148 -3.57 -2.95 -13.30
CA GLU A 148 -4.41 -2.51 -12.19
C GLU A 148 -5.32 -3.66 -11.75
N THR A 149 -5.45 -3.80 -10.44
CA THR A 149 -6.40 -4.68 -9.76
C THR A 149 -6.94 -3.94 -8.53
N GLU A 150 -7.99 -4.45 -7.92
CA GLU A 150 -8.45 -3.96 -6.63
C GLU A 150 -7.79 -4.77 -5.53
N ILE A 151 -7.44 -4.11 -4.42
CA ILE A 151 -6.91 -4.77 -3.24
C ILE A 151 -7.57 -4.24 -1.98
N SER A 152 -7.69 -5.12 -0.99
CA SER A 152 -7.93 -4.72 0.40
C SER A 152 -6.78 -5.20 1.27
N ILE A 153 -6.33 -4.34 2.18
CA ILE A 153 -5.32 -4.60 3.19
C ILE A 153 -5.98 -4.33 4.54
N ASP A 154 -6.35 -5.39 5.24
CA ASP A 154 -7.00 -5.30 6.54
C ASP A 154 -5.96 -5.52 7.65
N PRO A 155 -5.95 -4.70 8.71
CA PRO A 155 -5.06 -4.90 9.84
C PRO A 155 -5.38 -6.16 10.63
N PRO A 156 -4.40 -6.74 11.35
CA PRO A 156 -4.66 -7.85 12.26
C PRO A 156 -5.71 -7.46 13.33
N PRO A 157 -6.53 -8.41 13.79
CA PRO A 157 -7.37 -8.18 14.95
C PRO A 157 -6.50 -7.77 16.15
N PRO A 158 -6.96 -6.82 16.98
CA PRO A 158 -6.21 -6.36 18.13
C PRO A 158 -5.90 -7.53 19.08
N ALA A 159 -4.62 -7.73 19.38
CA ALA A 159 -4.18 -8.83 20.23
C ALA A 159 -4.58 -8.62 21.71
N SER A 160 -4.87 -7.38 22.12
CA SER A 160 -5.30 -7.04 23.46
C SER A 160 -6.21 -5.79 23.49
N ALA A 161 -6.97 -5.63 24.57
CA ALA A 161 -7.78 -4.42 24.80
C ALA A 161 -6.94 -3.14 24.93
N ALA A 162 -5.64 -3.25 25.25
CA ALA A 162 -4.73 -2.12 25.30
C ALA A 162 -4.28 -1.64 23.91
N ASP A 163 -4.36 -2.49 22.88
CA ASP A 163 -4.04 -2.12 21.50
C ASP A 163 -5.23 -1.46 20.78
N LEU A 164 -6.44 -1.52 21.35
CA LEU A 164 -7.62 -0.78 20.87
C LEU A 164 -7.51 0.74 21.10
N PHE A 165 -6.63 1.19 22.00
CA PHE A 165 -6.53 2.59 22.43
C PHE A 165 -5.16 3.25 22.13
N LYS A 166 -4.33 2.65 21.28
CA LYS A 166 -3.08 3.30 20.85
C LYS A 166 -3.39 4.26 19.71
N GLU A 167 -3.53 5.54 20.08
CA GLU A 167 -3.55 6.71 19.18
C GLU A 167 -2.23 6.89 18.44
#